data_AF-A0A9D7SYB9-F1
#
_entry.id   AF-A0A9D7SYB9-F1
#
_cell.length_a   1.000
_cell.length_b   1.000
_cell.length_c   1.000
_cell.angle_alpha   90.00
_cell.angle_beta   90.00
_cell.angle_gamma   90.00
#
_symmetry.space_group_name_H-M   'P 1'
#
loop_
_entity.id
_entity.type
_entity.pdbx_description
1 polymer ?
#
loop_
_entity_poly.entity_id
_entity_poly.type
_entity_poly.pdbx_seq_one_letter_code
_entity_poly.pdbx_strand_id
1 'polypeptide(L)'
;MDGHIKLNKIPFSSLEGSTNDALNHMRMMQDKAMKMTYFNQNRIIGSIEVEKPSVVFFSIPYDIGWKVKVDDVRSDLVQADIGFTGLYVEPGKHVIDLYYEPPLSKIGWLGYLGAFAIGFGIYRFRTKFWA
;
A
#
# COMPACT_ATOMS: atom_id res chain seq x y z
N MET A 1 51.59 2.89 -10.04
CA MET A 1 50.31 3.45 -9.53
C MET A 1 50.05 4.71 -10.32
N ASP A 2 49.31 4.63 -11.42
CA ASP A 2 48.82 5.83 -12.09
C ASP A 2 47.52 5.51 -12.85
N GLY A 3 46.41 5.57 -12.11
CA GLY A 3 45.08 5.12 -12.53
C GLY A 3 44.20 6.25 -13.04
N HIS A 4 44.74 7.17 -13.84
CA HIS A 4 43.94 8.22 -14.47
C HIS A 4 43.11 7.61 -15.62
N ILE A 5 41.84 7.27 -15.34
CA ILE A 5 40.86 6.91 -16.36
C ILE A 5 40.75 8.10 -17.33
N LYS A 6 41.22 7.93 -18.56
CA LYS A 6 41.09 8.95 -19.61
C LYS A 6 39.65 8.96 -20.13
N LEU A 7 38.81 9.81 -19.52
CA LEU A 7 37.39 9.97 -19.86
C LEU A 7 37.13 10.28 -21.36
N ASN A 8 38.10 10.85 -22.06
CA ASN A 8 38.03 11.15 -23.51
C ASN A 8 38.13 9.93 -24.46
N LYS A 9 38.19 8.70 -23.95
CA LYS A 9 38.27 7.47 -24.78
C LYS A 9 36.97 6.66 -24.85
N ILE A 10 35.91 7.09 -24.15
CA ILE A 10 34.63 6.38 -24.19
C ILE A 10 33.83 6.94 -25.39
N PRO A 11 33.59 6.14 -26.46
CA PRO A 11 32.81 6.61 -27.60
C PRO A 11 31.37 6.85 -27.14
N PHE A 12 30.77 7.97 -27.56
CA PHE A 12 29.40 8.35 -27.17
C PHE A 12 28.37 7.24 -27.45
N SER A 13 28.56 6.44 -28.51
CA SER A 13 27.73 5.28 -28.85
C SER A 13 27.68 4.18 -27.77
N SER A 14 28.74 4.04 -26.96
CA SER A 14 28.74 3.10 -25.82
C SER A 14 27.83 3.56 -24.67
N LEU A 15 27.61 4.87 -24.54
CA LEU A 15 26.63 5.43 -23.60
C LEU A 15 25.21 5.24 -24.13
N GLU A 16 25.02 5.33 -25.44
CA GLU A 16 23.72 5.12 -26.09
C GLU A 16 23.23 3.67 -25.94
N GLY A 17 24.11 2.68 -26.14
CA GLY A 17 23.82 1.27 -25.86
C GLY A 17 23.41 1.01 -24.41
N SER A 18 24.21 1.52 -23.45
CA SER A 18 23.90 1.40 -22.02
C SER A 18 22.59 2.08 -21.63
N THR A 19 22.26 3.21 -22.27
CA THR A 19 21.02 3.95 -22.02
C THR A 19 19.82 3.17 -22.56
N ASN A 20 19.93 2.61 -23.76
CA ASN A 20 18.87 1.79 -24.36
C ASN A 20 18.58 0.53 -23.54
N ASP A 21 19.63 -0.12 -23.02
CA ASP A 21 19.46 -1.26 -22.12
C ASP A 21 18.72 -0.84 -20.85
N ALA A 22 19.13 0.26 -20.20
CA ALA A 22 18.44 0.78 -19.02
C ALA A 22 16.97 1.15 -19.31
N LEU A 23 16.69 1.79 -20.45
CA LEU A 23 15.34 2.13 -20.89
C LEU A 23 14.47 0.88 -21.08
N ASN A 24 15.01 -0.17 -21.71
CA ASN A 24 14.29 -1.42 -21.90
C ASN A 24 13.97 -2.10 -20.56
N HIS A 25 14.91 -2.11 -19.60
CA HIS A 25 14.67 -2.63 -18.27
C HIS A 25 13.59 -1.84 -17.52
N MET A 26 13.62 -0.51 -17.59
CA MET A 26 12.60 0.32 -16.97
C MET A 26 11.21 0.06 -17.56
N ARG A 27 11.11 -0.10 -18.88
CA ARG A 27 9.84 -0.46 -19.56
C ARG A 27 9.30 -1.80 -19.07
N MET A 28 10.16 -2.81 -18.98
CA MET A 28 9.78 -4.14 -18.49
C MET A 28 9.28 -4.12 -17.04
N MET A 29 9.89 -3.30 -16.18
CA MET A 29 9.44 -3.13 -14.79
C MET A 29 8.10 -2.37 -14.72
N GLN A 30 7.93 -1.35 -15.55
CA GLN A 30 6.71 -0.56 -15.60
C GLN A 30 5.50 -1.38 -16.08
N ASP A 31 5.69 -2.28 -17.05
CA ASP A 31 4.62 -3.16 -17.55
C ASP A 31 4.15 -4.17 -16.49
N LYS A 32 5.04 -4.56 -15.57
CA LYS A 32 4.74 -5.46 -14.46
C LYS A 32 4.23 -4.74 -13.20
N ALA A 33 4.32 -3.42 -13.17
CA ALA A 33 3.83 -2.64 -12.04
C ALA A 33 2.30 -2.68 -11.97
N MET A 34 1.76 -2.56 -10.76
CA MET A 34 0.31 -2.41 -10.59
C MET A 34 -0.18 -1.15 -11.31
N LYS A 35 -1.20 -1.31 -12.16
CA LYS A 35 -1.88 -0.20 -12.80
C LYS A 35 -2.96 0.32 -11.85
N MET A 36 -2.69 1.47 -11.24
CA MET A 36 -3.58 2.10 -10.26
C MET A 36 -4.79 2.75 -10.96
N THR A 37 -5.99 2.41 -10.49
CA THR A 37 -7.26 3.02 -10.93
C THR A 37 -7.75 4.08 -9.94
N TYR A 38 -7.35 3.98 -8.67
CA TYR A 38 -7.70 4.94 -7.63
C TYR A 38 -6.58 5.04 -6.59
N PHE A 39 -6.34 6.25 -6.10
CA PHE A 39 -5.35 6.50 -5.06
C PHE A 39 -5.74 7.70 -4.20
N ASN A 40 -5.67 7.52 -2.89
CA ASN A 40 -5.63 8.58 -1.90
C ASN A 40 -4.78 8.12 -0.70
N GLN A 41 -4.74 8.93 0.36
CA GLN A 41 -3.94 8.68 1.56
C GLN A 41 -4.26 7.35 2.26
N ASN A 42 -5.50 6.87 2.18
CA ASN A 42 -6.01 5.74 2.95
C ASN A 42 -6.47 4.57 2.06
N ARG A 43 -6.36 4.67 0.73
CA ARG A 43 -6.87 3.65 -0.19
C ARG A 43 -6.17 3.69 -1.54
N ILE A 44 -5.75 2.52 -2.00
CA ILE A 44 -5.13 2.28 -3.28
C ILE A 44 -5.88 1.14 -3.96
N ILE A 45 -6.39 1.40 -5.15
CA ILE A 45 -7.04 0.37 -5.98
C ILE A 45 -6.28 0.28 -7.29
N GLY A 46 -5.98 -0.94 -7.71
CA GLY A 46 -5.34 -1.17 -8.99
C GLY A 46 -5.51 -2.60 -9.47
N SER A 47 -5.04 -2.84 -10.68
CA SER A 47 -4.99 -4.15 -11.30
C SER A 47 -3.55 -4.54 -11.55
N ILE A 48 -3.25 -5.83 -11.39
CA ILE A 48 -1.95 -6.40 -11.71
C ILE A 48 -2.14 -7.71 -12.46
N GLU A 49 -1.24 -7.99 -13.40
CA GLU A 49 -1.15 -9.26 -14.09
C GLU A 49 0.24 -9.83 -13.84
N VAL A 50 0.30 -11.02 -13.25
CA VAL A 50 1.56 -11.68 -12.89
C VAL A 50 1.60 -13.08 -13.49
N GLU A 51 2.72 -13.44 -14.13
CA GLU A 51 2.89 -14.76 -14.77
C GLU A 51 3.35 -15.85 -13.79
N LYS A 52 3.93 -15.43 -12.66
CA LYS A 52 4.50 -16.30 -11.63
C LYS A 52 4.12 -15.77 -10.25
N PRO A 53 4.11 -16.62 -9.21
CA PRO A 53 3.85 -16.15 -7.87
C PRO A 53 4.84 -15.06 -7.50
N SER A 54 4.32 -13.90 -7.08
CA SER A 54 5.09 -12.68 -6.92
C SER A 54 4.64 -11.92 -5.68
N VAL A 55 5.52 -11.04 -5.16
CA VAL A 55 5.15 -10.10 -4.11
C VAL A 55 4.97 -8.73 -4.73
N VAL A 56 3.76 -8.18 -4.59
CA VAL A 56 3.49 -6.78 -4.90
C VAL A 56 4.05 -5.95 -3.76
N PHE A 57 5.03 -5.11 -4.09
CA PHE A 57 5.71 -4.24 -3.15
C PHE A 57 5.01 -2.87 -3.10
N PHE A 58 4.69 -2.41 -1.90
CA PHE A 58 4.21 -1.06 -1.64
C PHE A 58 5.27 -0.30 -0.86
N SER A 59 5.67 0.88 -1.36
CA SER A 59 6.60 1.79 -0.67
C SER A 59 5.91 2.53 0.49
N ILE A 60 5.16 1.78 1.30
CA ILE A 60 4.42 2.22 2.48
C ILE A 60 4.92 1.38 3.65
N PRO A 61 5.29 2.00 4.78
CA PRO A 61 5.68 1.25 5.97
C PRO A 61 4.61 0.23 6.37
N TYR A 62 5.03 -0.95 6.82
CA TYR A 62 4.14 -1.97 7.32
C TYR A 62 3.43 -1.47 8.58
N ASP A 63 2.09 -1.54 8.58
CA ASP A 63 1.26 -1.13 9.71
C ASP A 63 0.04 -2.06 9.84
N ILE A 64 -0.39 -2.35 11.06
CA ILE A 64 -1.52 -3.24 11.35
C ILE A 64 -2.87 -2.71 10.84
N GLY A 65 -2.99 -1.40 10.63
CA GLY A 65 -4.16 -0.71 10.12
C GLY A 65 -4.33 -0.84 8.62
N TRP A 66 -3.27 -1.18 7.87
CA TRP A 66 -3.42 -1.54 6.46
C TRP A 66 -4.11 -2.90 6.34
N LYS A 67 -5.07 -2.97 5.43
CA LYS A 67 -5.84 -4.15 5.05
C LYS A 67 -5.89 -4.22 3.54
N VAL A 68 -6.05 -5.43 3.02
CA VAL A 68 -6.10 -5.65 1.58
C VAL A 68 -7.19 -6.62 1.21
N LYS A 69 -7.74 -6.42 0.02
CA LYS A 69 -8.54 -7.41 -0.69
C LYS A 69 -7.90 -7.71 -2.04
N VAL A 70 -7.85 -8.99 -2.38
CA VAL A 70 -7.53 -9.49 -3.71
C VAL A 70 -8.81 -10.08 -4.28
N ASP A 71 -9.29 -9.53 -5.39
CA ASP A 71 -10.55 -9.93 -6.04
C ASP A 71 -11.75 -9.92 -5.07
N ASP A 72 -11.85 -8.85 -4.26
CA ASP A 72 -12.83 -8.62 -3.19
C ASP A 72 -12.76 -9.60 -1.98
N VAL A 73 -11.82 -10.55 -1.99
CA VAL A 73 -11.55 -11.47 -0.88
C VAL A 73 -10.44 -10.89 0.01
N ARG A 74 -10.62 -10.92 1.33
CA ARG A 74 -9.59 -10.45 2.28
C ARG A 74 -8.34 -11.33 2.19
N SER A 75 -7.18 -10.69 2.19
CA SER A 75 -5.88 -11.36 2.18
C SER A 75 -4.94 -10.74 3.21
N ASP A 76 -3.85 -11.43 3.51
CA ASP A 76 -2.86 -10.98 4.47
C ASP A 76 -1.74 -10.18 3.79
N LEU A 77 -1.32 -9.11 4.47
CA LEU A 77 -0.15 -8.34 4.10
C LEU A 77 1.08 -8.91 4.82
N VAL A 78 2.22 -8.82 4.16
CA VAL A 78 3.51 -9.27 4.68
C VAL A 78 4.46 -8.09 4.84
N GLN A 79 5.43 -8.22 5.73
CA GLN A 79 6.52 -7.26 5.85
C GLN A 79 7.56 -7.57 4.77
N ALA A 80 7.65 -6.68 3.78
CA ALA A 80 8.66 -6.72 2.72
C ALA A 80 9.85 -5.83 3.10
N ASP A 81 11.05 -6.24 2.70
CA ASP A 81 12.30 -5.48 2.86
C ASP A 81 12.45 -4.77 4.21
N ILE A 82 12.36 -5.56 5.30
CA ILE A 82 12.61 -5.13 6.69
C ILE A 82 11.57 -4.15 7.27
N GLY A 83 10.71 -3.51 6.47
CA GLY A 83 9.74 -2.55 7.02
C GLY A 83 8.63 -2.06 6.11
N PHE A 84 8.57 -2.49 4.86
CA PHE A 84 7.56 -2.08 3.90
C PHE A 84 6.40 -3.08 3.80
N THR A 85 5.31 -2.65 3.19
CA THR A 85 4.13 -3.48 2.98
C THR A 85 4.29 -4.29 1.70
N GLY A 86 4.10 -5.60 1.79
CA GLY A 86 4.05 -6.51 0.66
C GLY A 86 2.74 -7.29 0.61
N LEU A 87 2.39 -7.78 -0.58
CA LEU A 87 1.26 -8.68 -0.80
C LEU A 87 1.70 -9.82 -1.69
N TYR A 88 1.56 -11.06 -1.23
CA TYR A 88 1.75 -12.23 -2.08
C TYR A 88 0.56 -12.38 -3.02
N VAL A 89 0.84 -12.60 -4.31
CA VAL A 89 -0.17 -12.75 -5.37
C VAL A 89 0.19 -13.97 -6.23
N GLU A 90 -0.81 -14.80 -6.48
CA GLU A 90 -0.70 -15.96 -7.36
C GLU A 90 -0.65 -15.54 -8.84
N PRO A 91 -0.23 -16.43 -9.77
CA PRO A 91 -0.27 -16.16 -11.20
C PRO A 91 -1.70 -15.84 -11.69
N GLY A 92 -1.85 -14.73 -12.42
CA GLY A 92 -3.13 -14.32 -12.97
C GLY A 92 -3.34 -12.82 -12.99
N LYS A 93 -4.57 -12.43 -13.35
CA LYS A 93 -5.06 -11.05 -13.28
C LYS A 93 -5.81 -10.87 -11.98
N HIS A 94 -5.41 -9.88 -11.20
CA HIS A 94 -5.99 -9.61 -9.90
C HIS A 94 -6.32 -8.12 -9.75
N VAL A 95 -7.43 -7.84 -9.06
CA VAL A 95 -7.77 -6.51 -8.58
C VAL A 95 -7.39 -6.42 -7.11
N ILE A 96 -6.55 -5.43 -6.78
CA ILE A 96 -6.07 -5.21 -5.43
C ILE A 96 -6.70 -3.94 -4.89
N ASP A 97 -7.34 -4.04 -3.72
CA ASP A 97 -7.90 -2.93 -2.96
C ASP A 97 -7.21 -2.89 -1.58
N LEU A 98 -6.18 -2.05 -1.48
CA LEU A 98 -5.45 -1.78 -0.25
C LEU A 98 -6.10 -0.58 0.44
N TYR A 99 -6.53 -0.73 1.70
CA TYR A 99 -7.20 0.33 2.44
C TYR A 99 -6.75 0.38 3.90
N TYR A 100 -6.81 1.57 4.48
CA TYR A 100 -6.43 1.82 5.86
C TYR A 100 -7.67 1.86 6.77
N GLU A 101 -7.68 1.04 7.81
CA GLU A 101 -8.66 1.06 8.89
C GLU A 101 -7.92 1.34 10.20
N PRO A 102 -8.10 2.53 10.82
CA PRO A 102 -7.40 2.87 12.05
C PRO A 102 -7.63 1.82 13.14
N PRO A 103 -6.56 1.31 13.77
CA PRO A 103 -6.68 0.39 14.89
C PRO A 103 -7.57 0.99 15.98
N LEU A 104 -8.41 0.17 16.61
CA LEU A 104 -9.31 0.56 17.70
C LEU A 104 -10.45 1.53 17.33
N SER A 105 -10.60 1.93 16.06
CA SER A 105 -11.70 2.79 15.61
C SER A 105 -13.08 2.29 16.06
N LYS A 106 -13.33 0.98 15.97
CA LYS A 106 -14.58 0.34 16.42
C LYS A 106 -14.78 0.44 17.93
N ILE A 107 -13.71 0.30 18.71
CA ILE A 107 -13.75 0.37 20.18
C ILE A 107 -14.03 1.82 20.62
N GLY A 108 -13.41 2.80 19.95
CA GLY A 108 -13.66 4.22 20.19
C GLY A 108 -15.14 4.60 20.01
N TRP A 109 -15.76 4.16 18.91
CA TRP A 109 -17.19 4.38 18.68
C TRP A 109 -18.07 3.77 19.76
N LEU A 110 -17.75 2.56 20.21
CA LEU A 110 -18.50 1.90 21.27
C LEU A 110 -18.40 2.67 22.60
N GLY A 111 -17.20 3.16 22.94
CA GLY A 111 -16.98 4.00 24.11
C GLY A 111 -17.80 5.30 24.07
N TYR A 112 -17.82 5.97 22.92
CA TYR A 112 -18.62 7.19 22.72
C TYR A 112 -20.12 6.94 22.94
N LEU A 113 -20.67 5.88 22.32
CA LEU A 113 -22.08 5.53 22.45
C LEU A 113 -22.44 5.17 23.90
N GLY A 114 -21.55 4.47 24.61
CA GLY A 114 -21.73 4.15 26.03
C GLY A 114 -21.82 5.39 26.90
N ALA A 115 -20.89 6.34 26.74
CA ALA A 115 -20.90 7.60 27.48
C ALA A 115 -22.16 8.43 27.18
N PHE A 116 -22.57 8.49 25.91
CA PHE A 116 -23.79 9.17 25.49
C PHE A 116 -25.04 8.55 26.15
N ALA A 117 -25.17 7.23 26.15
CA ALA A 117 -26.30 6.53 26.77
C ALA A 117 -26.39 6.78 28.29
N ILE A 118 -25.25 6.77 28.99
CA ILE A 118 -25.17 7.08 30.41
C ILE A 118 -25.59 8.54 30.66
N GLY A 119 -25.04 9.49 29.91
CA GLY A 119 -25.39 10.90 30.02
C GLY A 119 -26.88 11.16 29.73
N PHE A 120 -27.43 10.51 28.71
CA PHE A 120 -28.85 10.58 28.37
C PHE A 120 -29.75 10.01 29.48
N GLY A 121 -29.34 8.89 30.08
CA GLY A 121 -30.02 8.30 31.24
C GLY A 121 -30.05 9.25 32.44
N ILE A 122 -28.91 9.87 32.78
CA ILE A 122 -28.81 10.87 33.85
C ILE A 122 -29.68 12.09 33.53
N TYR A 123 -29.64 12.60 32.30
CA TYR A 123 -30.48 13.72 31.88
C TYR A 123 -31.97 13.41 32.05
N ARG A 124 -32.43 12.26 31.55
CA ARG A 124 -33.83 11.80 31.68
C ARG A 124 -34.25 11.61 33.14
N PHE A 125 -33.34 11.13 34.00
CA PHE A 125 -33.62 10.97 35.43
C PHE A 125 -33.77 12.34 36.10
N ARG A 126 -32.85 13.28 35.83
CA ARG A 126 -32.90 14.63 36.39
C ARG A 126 -34.14 15.42 35.95
N THR A 127 -34.55 15.30 34.69
CA THR A 127 -35.75 16.00 34.19
C THR A 127 -37.06 15.42 34.69
N LYS A 128 -37.10 14.16 35.12
CA LYS A 128 -38.29 13.53 35.72
C LYS A 128 -38.41 13.69 37.24
N PHE A 129 -37.31 13.96 37.95
CA PHE A 129 -37.28 14.01 39.42
C PHE A 129 -37.27 15.44 40.00
N TRP A 130 -36.98 16.45 39.16
CA TRP A 130 -36.94 17.88 39.53
C TRP A 130 -37.92 18.75 38.71
N ALA A 131 -38.90 18.11 38.07
CA ALA A 131 -40.12 18.73 37.56
C ALA A 131 -41.29 18.26 38.43
#